data_AF-A0A3D4XAJ7-F1
#
_entry.id   AF-A0A3D4XAJ7-F1
#
_cell.length_a   1.000
_cell.length_b   1.000
_cell.length_c   1.000
_cell.angle_alpha   90.00
_cell.angle_beta   90.00
_cell.angle_gamma   90.00
#
_symmetry.space_group_name_H-M   'P 1'
#
loop_
_entity.id
_entity.type
_entity.pdbx_description
1 polymer ?
#
loop_
_entity_poly.entity_id
_entity_poly.type
_entity_poly.pdbx_seq_one_letter_code
_entity_poly.pdbx_strand_id
1 'polypeptide(L)' 'MEIERKFKIRQLPEDLGSYPFHKIEQAYLCVDPVVRIRRQDDQYILTYKSSGMMAREEYN' A
#
# COMPACT_ATOMS: atom_id res chain seq x y z
N MET A 1 4.26 -11.11 -10.38
CA MET A 1 2.78 -11.25 -10.46
C MET A 1 2.25 -11.33 -9.03
N GLU A 2 1.53 -10.30 -8.57
CA GLU A 2 0.92 -10.26 -7.24
C GLU A 2 -0.60 -10.45 -7.36
N ILE A 3 -1.20 -11.17 -6.41
CA ILE A 3 -2.64 -11.42 -6.32
C ILE A 3 -3.13 -10.97 -4.96
N GLU A 4 -4.04 -10.00 -4.92
CA GLU A 4 -4.56 -9.41 -3.66
C GLU A 4 -6.10 -9.42 -3.62
N ARG A 5 -6.66 -9.53 -2.41
CA ARG A 5 -8.10 -9.31 -2.15
C ARG A 5 -8.25 -8.28 -1.04
N LYS A 6 -9.03 -7.24 -1.29
CA LYS A 6 -9.29 -6.15 -0.34
C LYS A 6 -10.71 -6.24 0.19
N PHE A 7 -10.84 -6.02 1.49
CA PHE A 7 -12.13 -5.95 2.18
C PHE A 7 -12.17 -4.66 3.00
N LYS A 8 -13.33 -4.00 3.02
CA LYS A 8 -13.57 -2.93 4.00
C LYS A 8 -13.89 -3.60 5.34
N ILE A 9 -13.21 -3.19 6.40
CA ILE A 9 -13.59 -3.55 7.77
C ILE A 9 -14.87 -2.79 8.14
N ARG A 10 -15.76 -3.44 8.91
CA ARG A 10 -17.04 -2.85 9.35
C ARG A 10 -16.89 -2.01 10.62
N GLN A 11 -15.91 -2.36 11.45
CA GLN A 11 -15.59 -1.72 12.71
C GLN A 11 -14.08 -1.83 12.94
N LEU A 12 -13.49 -0.81 13.56
CA LEU A 12 -12.08 -0.84 13.96
C LEU A 12 -11.90 -1.78 15.17
N PRO A 13 -10.79 -2.53 15.26
CA PRO A 13 -10.40 -3.19 16.50
C PRO A 13 -10.32 -2.18 17.65
N GLU A 14 -10.66 -2.64 18.86
CA GLU A 14 -10.46 -1.85 20.07
C GLU A 14 -8.96 -1.62 20.32
N ASP A 15 -8.61 -0.52 20.99
CA ASP A 15 -7.25 -0.19 21.42
C ASP A 15 -6.16 -0.26 20.33
N LEU A 16 -6.43 0.27 19.13
CA LEU A 16 -5.49 0.28 18.00
C LEU A 16 -4.05 0.71 18.35
N GLY A 17 -3.89 1.67 19.28
CA GLY A 17 -2.58 2.19 19.68
C GLY A 17 -1.73 1.20 20.49
N SER A 18 -2.31 0.11 20.98
CA SER A 18 -1.60 -0.92 21.75
C SER A 18 -0.83 -1.91 20.85
N TYR A 19 -1.19 -1.99 19.57
CA TYR A 19 -0.56 -2.90 18.62
C TYR A 19 0.71 -2.28 18.02
N PRO A 20 1.76 -3.09 17.75
CA PRO A 20 2.90 -2.63 16.97
C PRO A 20 2.45 -2.10 15.61
N PHE A 21 3.04 -0.98 15.18
CA PHE A 21 2.71 -0.35 13.91
C PHE A 21 3.96 0.27 13.27
N HIS A 22 3.87 0.50 11.96
CA HIS A 22 4.84 1.28 11.20
C HIS A 22 4.18 2.58 10.73
N LYS A 23 4.94 3.68 10.69
CA LYS A 23 4.46 4.92 10.08
C LYS A 23 4.65 4.82 8.58
N ILE A 24 3.56 4.96 7.83
CA ILE A 24 3.57 4.90 6.37
C ILE A 24 3.13 6.25 5.80
N GLU A 25 3.90 6.75 4.86
CA GLU A 25 3.60 7.95 4.07
C GLU A 25 3.77 7.63 2.59
N GLN A 26 2.92 8.20 1.73
CA GLN A 26 2.91 7.88 0.30
C GLN A 26 2.82 9.15 -0.54
N ALA A 27 3.72 9.27 -1.51
CA ALA A 27 3.68 10.29 -2.55
C ALA A 27 3.37 9.61 -3.88
N TYR A 28 2.22 9.95 -4.46
CA TYR A 28 1.80 9.44 -5.76
C TYR A 28 2.27 10.39 -6.86
N LEU A 29 3.11 9.89 -7.75
CA LEU A 29 3.52 10.58 -8.99
C LEU A 29 2.46 10.38 -10.08
N CYS A 30 1.83 9.19 -10.09
CA CYS A 30 0.71 8.85 -10.97
C CYS A 30 -0.22 7.85 -10.27
N VAL A 31 -1.50 7.86 -10.63
CA VAL A 31 -2.51 6.94 -10.09
C VAL A 31 -2.99 5.90 -11.09
N ASP A 32 -2.78 6.11 -12.39
CA ASP A 32 -3.07 5.13 -13.44
C ASP A 32 -2.10 5.31 -14.62
N PRO A 33 -1.06 4.47 -14.77
CA PRO A 33 -0.66 3.40 -13.84
C PRO A 33 -0.19 3.95 -12.49
N VAL A 34 -0.20 3.14 -11.43
CA VAL A 34 0.23 3.62 -10.10
C VAL A 34 1.75 3.73 -10.08
N VAL A 35 2.24 4.94 -9.85
CA VAL A 35 3.64 5.22 -9.56
C VAL A 35 3.70 5.99 -8.26
N ARG A 36 4.34 5.40 -7.24
CA ARG A 36 4.43 6.03 -5.92
C ARG A 36 5.78 5.80 -5.26
N ILE A 37 6.20 6.75 -4.44
CA ILE A 37 7.25 6.53 -3.43
C ILE A 37 6.55 6.32 -2.10
N ARG A 38 6.85 5.20 -1.44
CA ARG A 38 6.36 4.88 -0.10
C ARG A 38 7.50 4.99 0.89
N ARG A 39 7.31 5.82 1.91
CA ARG A 39 8.13 5.83 3.11
C ARG A 39 7.50 4.93 4.17
N GLN A 40 8.26 3.98 4.69
CA GLN A 40 7.91 3.19 5.88
C GLN A 40 8.99 3.45 6.92
N ASP A 41 8.64 4.19 7.97
CA ASP A 41 9.59 4.72 8.96
C ASP A 41 10.74 5.48 8.26
N ASP A 42 11.95 4.91 8.23
CA ASP A 42 13.15 5.48 7.60
C ASP A 42 13.50 4.86 6.24
N GLN A 43 12.70 3.89 5.76
CA GLN A 43 12.91 3.20 4.48
C GLN A 43 12.04 3.80 3.37
N TYR A 44 12.59 3.85 2.16
CA TYR A 44 11.91 4.40 0.98
C TYR A 44 11.92 3.37 -0.15
N ILE A 45 10.76 3.18 -0.78
CA ILE A 45 10.54 2.20 -1.85
C ILE A 45 9.79 2.90 -2.99
N LEU A 46 10.27 2.73 -4.22
CA LEU A 46 9.57 3.18 -5.43
C LEU A 46 8.76 2.03 -5.99
N THR A 47 7.44 2.19 -6.05
CA THR A 47 6.55 1.16 -6.60
C THR A 47 6.00 1.59 -7.95
N TYR A 48 6.07 0.69 -8.93
CA TYR A 48 5.28 0.74 -10.18
C TYR A 48 4.26 -0.40 -10.17
N LYS A 49 2.98 -0.08 -10.39
CA LYS A 49 1.92 -1.09 -10.60
C LYS A 49 1.20 -0.84 -11.92
N SER A 50 1.12 -1.90 -12.74
CA SER A 50 0.29 -1.91 -13.95
C SER A 50 -1.20 -1.76 -13.63
N SER A 51 -1.97 -1.32 -14.63
CA SER A 51 -3.43 -1.23 -14.56
C SER A 51 -4.05 -2.63 -14.42
N GLY A 52 -4.97 -2.81 -13.46
CA GLY A 52 -5.64 -4.09 -13.23
C GLY A 52 -6.16 -4.21 -11.79
N MET A 53 -7.21 -5.02 -11.60
CA MET A 53 -7.80 -5.21 -10.26
C MET A 53 -7.12 -6.35 -9.49
N MET A 54 -7.43 -7.60 -9.85
CA MET A 54 -7.15 -8.79 -9.02
C MET A 54 -5.75 -9.38 -9.20
N ALA A 55 -5.17 -9.26 -10.39
CA ALA A 55 -3.80 -9.65 -10.69
C ALA A 55 -3.14 -8.51 -11.45
N ARG A 56 -1.94 -8.10 -11.01
CA ARG A 56 -1.17 -7.05 -11.69
C ARG A 56 0.33 -7.30 -11.58
N GLU A 57 1.08 -6.79 -12.55
CA GLU A 57 2.53 -6.68 -12.45
C GLU A 57 2.89 -5.52 -11.52
N GLU A 58 3.80 -5.80 -10.61
CA GLU A 58 4.27 -4.88 -9.58
C GLU A 58 5.79 -5.03 -9.41
N TYR A 59 6.47 -3.89 -9.30
CA TYR A 59 7.90 -3.77 -9.10
C TYR A 59 8.15 -2.77 -7.98
N ASN A 60 9.04 -3.13 -7.04
CA ASN A 60 9.38 -2.38 -5.82
C ASN A 60 10.90 -2.25 -5.67
#